data_AF-A0A829ZE56-F1
#
_entry.id   AF-A0A829ZE56-F1
#
_cell.length_a   1.000
_cell.length_b   1.000
_cell.length_c   1.000
_cell.angle_alpha   90.00
_cell.angle_beta   90.00
_cell.angle_gamma   90.00
#
_symmetry.space_group_name_H-M   'P 1'
#
loop_
_entity.id
_entity.type
_entity.pdbx_description
1 polymer ?
#
loop_
_entity_poly.entity_id
_entity_poly.type
_entity_poly.pdbx_seq_one_letter_code
_entity_poly.pdbx_strand_id
1 'polypeptide(L)'
;MKKFSSISVRDQRTEKAIGAIIGKKAVERVVDPTFIMHYEGGYKRLIEEEYVLVYSYALIGEDLNPILEYAKFHNCKICLIGYRAVFADYNLTVSPFELLSLFKYAKAVFTTTFHGTALSIINNCNFVMYESKKGFQLLEEFGLESRMVTSDNALEIINQTIDYSKINNLINEKRVNSIKFLEKYIPRGFKDDSNMQ
;
A
#
# COMPACT_ATOMS: atom_id res chain seq x y z
N MET A 1 29.48 -9.94 -4.98
CA MET A 1 29.12 -8.88 -4.01
C MET A 1 30.22 -7.86 -3.72
N LYS A 2 31.52 -8.13 -4.01
CA LYS A 2 32.63 -7.16 -3.81
C LYS A 2 32.57 -5.84 -4.63
N LYS A 3 31.54 -5.64 -5.47
CA LYS A 3 31.35 -4.42 -6.30
C LYS A 3 30.24 -3.49 -5.78
N PHE A 4 29.50 -3.87 -4.73
CA PHE A 4 28.47 -3.03 -4.13
C PHE A 4 29.04 -2.26 -2.94
N SER A 5 28.81 -0.95 -2.88
CA SER A 5 29.21 -0.10 -1.74
C SER A 5 28.37 -0.38 -0.49
N SER A 6 27.11 -0.78 -0.68
CA SER A 6 26.18 -1.19 0.38
C SER A 6 25.04 -2.02 -0.21
N ILE A 7 24.34 -2.76 0.65
CA ILE A 7 23.12 -3.50 0.30
C ILE A 7 22.08 -3.18 1.36
N SER A 8 20.91 -2.70 0.92
CA SER A 8 19.72 -2.63 1.74
C SER A 8 18.62 -3.51 1.19
N VAL A 9 17.70 -3.90 2.06
CA VAL A 9 16.56 -4.77 1.75
C VAL A 9 15.30 -4.19 2.36
N ARG A 10 14.15 -4.48 1.75
CA ARG A 10 12.86 -3.90 2.16
C ARG A 10 11.97 -4.82 3.00
N ASP A 11 12.41 -6.04 3.25
CA ASP A 11 11.63 -7.03 3.99
C ASP A 11 12.53 -7.93 4.85
N GLN A 12 11.98 -8.40 5.97
CA GLN A 12 12.71 -9.19 6.96
C GLN A 12 13.17 -10.55 6.40
N ARG A 13 12.44 -11.13 5.45
CA ARG A 13 12.81 -12.43 4.88
C ARG A 13 14.08 -12.30 4.04
N THR A 14 14.16 -11.28 3.20
CA THR A 14 15.34 -10.95 2.41
C THR A 14 16.50 -10.54 3.30
N GLU A 15 16.25 -9.78 4.37
CA GLU A 15 17.26 -9.47 5.40
C GLU A 15 17.89 -10.72 5.99
N LYS A 16 17.07 -11.69 6.43
CA LYS A 16 17.56 -12.97 6.97
C LYS A 16 18.35 -13.74 5.92
N ALA A 17 17.86 -13.82 4.69
CA ALA A 17 18.50 -14.57 3.61
C ALA A 17 19.86 -13.97 3.22
N ILE A 18 19.93 -12.66 2.98
CA ILE A 18 21.18 -11.98 2.61
C ILE A 18 22.12 -11.94 3.82
N GLY A 19 21.61 -11.68 5.02
CA GLY A 19 22.39 -11.68 6.25
C GLY A 19 23.05 -13.03 6.56
N ALA A 20 22.46 -14.15 6.11
CA ALA A 20 23.09 -15.47 6.21
C ALA A 20 24.28 -15.65 5.24
N ILE A 21 24.31 -14.87 4.14
CA ILE A 21 25.36 -14.96 3.11
C ILE A 21 26.50 -13.98 3.39
N ILE A 22 26.20 -12.75 3.82
CA ILE A 22 27.21 -11.67 3.99
C ILE A 22 27.39 -11.17 5.43
N GLY A 23 26.63 -11.71 6.39
CA GLY A 23 26.60 -11.27 7.77
C GLY A 23 25.52 -10.23 8.03
N LYS A 24 24.73 -10.42 9.11
CA LYS A 24 23.57 -9.57 9.44
C LYS A 24 23.89 -8.08 9.58
N LYS A 25 25.07 -7.73 10.12
CA LYS A 25 25.50 -6.32 10.30
C LYS A 25 25.77 -5.58 8.98
N ALA A 26 25.84 -6.30 7.86
CA ALA A 26 26.13 -5.72 6.55
C ALA A 26 24.86 -5.42 5.71
N VAL A 27 23.67 -5.69 6.26
CA VAL A 27 22.39 -5.51 5.56
C VAL A 27 21.54 -4.53 6.35
N GLU A 28 21.27 -3.36 5.76
CA GLU A 28 20.32 -2.41 6.33
C GLU A 28 18.90 -2.77 5.88
N ARG A 29 17.94 -2.84 6.81
CA ARG A 29 16.52 -2.96 6.45
C ARG A 29 15.89 -1.58 6.34
N VAL A 30 15.47 -1.23 5.13
CA VAL A 30 14.77 0.04 4.80
C VAL A 30 13.30 -0.24 4.52
N VAL A 31 12.47 0.81 4.48
CA VAL A 31 11.07 0.68 4.09
C VAL A 31 10.94 0.50 2.57
N ASP A 32 9.83 -0.09 2.11
CA ASP A 32 9.51 -0.12 0.69
C ASP A 32 9.44 1.30 0.10
N PRO A 33 9.97 1.56 -1.12
CA PRO A 33 9.98 2.88 -1.74
C PRO A 33 8.61 3.57 -1.81
N THR A 34 7.52 2.81 -1.84
CA THR A 34 6.15 3.35 -1.80
C THR A 34 5.94 4.23 -0.55
N PHE A 35 6.54 3.88 0.59
CA PHE A 35 6.46 4.67 1.83
C PHE A 35 7.48 5.80 1.92
N ILE A 36 8.52 5.80 1.07
CA ILE A 36 9.52 6.87 1.00
C ILE A 36 8.90 8.12 0.38
N MET A 37 8.14 7.93 -0.70
CA MET A 37 7.43 9.01 -1.37
C MET A 37 6.35 9.58 -0.45
N HIS A 38 6.44 10.89 -0.18
CA HIS A 38 5.37 11.65 0.45
C HIS A 38 4.82 12.64 -0.57
N TYR A 39 3.72 12.27 -1.24
CA TYR A 39 3.05 13.17 -2.16
C TYR A 39 1.99 13.98 -1.41
N GLU A 40 2.29 15.26 -1.18
CA GLU A 40 1.37 16.24 -0.58
C GLU A 40 0.58 17.03 -1.64
N GLY A 41 0.76 16.73 -2.93
CA GLY A 41 0.16 17.49 -4.02
C GLY A 41 -1.37 17.42 -4.07
N GLY A 42 -1.98 18.38 -4.76
CA GLY A 42 -3.43 18.47 -4.94
C GLY A 42 -3.96 17.31 -5.78
N TYR A 43 -4.45 16.27 -5.12
CA TYR A 43 -5.12 15.15 -5.78
C TYR A 43 -6.41 15.64 -6.44
N LYS A 44 -6.47 15.63 -7.77
CA LYS A 44 -7.71 15.83 -8.49
C LYS A 44 -8.61 14.63 -8.25
N ARG A 45 -9.78 14.85 -7.65
CA ARG A 45 -10.81 13.81 -7.47
C ARG A 45 -11.27 13.33 -8.85
N LEU A 46 -11.31 12.01 -9.04
CA LEU A 46 -11.68 11.38 -10.32
C LEU A 46 -13.13 10.90 -10.36
N ILE A 47 -13.65 10.49 -9.20
CA ILE A 47 -15.03 10.02 -9.02
C ILE A 47 -15.64 10.92 -7.94
N GLU A 48 -16.70 11.64 -8.29
CA GLU A 48 -17.35 12.60 -7.39
C GLU A 48 -18.27 11.91 -6.38
N GLU A 49 -18.87 10.78 -6.78
CA GLU A 49 -19.69 9.94 -5.92
C GLU A 49 -18.86 9.32 -4.78
N GLU A 50 -19.54 8.89 -3.72
CA GLU A 50 -18.94 8.01 -2.71
C GLU A 50 -18.67 6.64 -3.35
N TYR A 51 -17.47 6.10 -3.15
CA TYR A 51 -17.12 4.79 -3.71
C TYR A 51 -16.29 3.94 -2.76
N VAL A 52 -16.40 2.63 -2.96
CA VAL A 52 -15.42 1.66 -2.50
C VAL A 52 -14.43 1.38 -3.63
N LEU A 53 -13.16 1.25 -3.27
CA LEU A 53 -12.10 0.89 -4.20
C LEU A 53 -11.79 -0.59 -4.07
N VAL A 54 -11.88 -1.32 -5.18
CA VAL A 54 -11.39 -2.68 -5.30
C VAL A 54 -10.11 -2.63 -6.11
N TYR A 55 -8.99 -2.94 -5.47
CA TYR A 55 -7.69 -3.02 -6.15
C TYR A 55 -7.11 -4.43 -6.00
N SER A 56 -7.34 -5.26 -7.00
CA SER A 56 -7.05 -6.70 -6.95
C SER A 56 -6.71 -7.23 -8.34
N TYR A 57 -6.04 -8.39 -8.39
CA TYR A 57 -5.89 -9.14 -9.64
C TYR A 57 -7.10 -10.05 -9.92
N ALA A 58 -7.76 -10.53 -8.86
CA ALA A 58 -8.99 -11.28 -8.93
C ALA A 58 -9.66 -11.26 -7.56
N LEU A 59 -10.93 -10.86 -7.51
CA LEU A 59 -11.87 -11.21 -6.44
C LEU A 59 -13.11 -11.75 -7.14
N ILE A 60 -13.46 -12.98 -6.83
CA ILE A 60 -14.51 -13.74 -7.50
C ILE A 60 -15.24 -14.62 -6.48
N GLY A 61 -16.43 -15.10 -6.83
CA GLY A 61 -17.18 -15.99 -5.96
C GLY A 61 -17.57 -15.31 -4.65
N GLU A 62 -17.37 -16.01 -3.54
CA GLU A 62 -17.84 -15.59 -2.21
C GLU A 62 -17.15 -14.32 -1.69
N ASP A 63 -15.90 -14.06 -2.12
CA ASP A 63 -15.17 -12.85 -1.76
C ASP A 63 -15.82 -11.55 -2.28
N LEU A 64 -16.72 -11.66 -3.27
CA LEU A 64 -17.47 -10.51 -3.79
C LEU A 64 -18.60 -10.07 -2.87
N ASN A 65 -19.19 -10.98 -2.10
CA ASN A 65 -20.39 -10.68 -1.30
C ASN A 65 -20.15 -9.53 -0.31
N PRO A 66 -19.04 -9.50 0.47
CA PRO A 66 -18.70 -8.38 1.34
C PRO A 66 -18.62 -7.03 0.62
N ILE A 67 -18.06 -7.00 -0.59
CA ILE A 67 -17.89 -5.76 -1.37
C ILE A 67 -19.25 -5.22 -1.79
N LEU A 68 -20.09 -6.09 -2.37
CA LEU A 68 -21.42 -5.73 -2.84
C LEU A 68 -22.33 -5.28 -1.69
N GLU A 69 -22.27 -5.99 -0.57
CA GLU A 69 -23.04 -5.68 0.62
C GLU A 69 -22.63 -4.35 1.24
N TYR A 70 -21.32 -4.12 1.42
CA TYR A 70 -20.81 -2.87 1.94
C TYR A 70 -21.18 -1.68 1.04
N ALA A 71 -20.97 -1.83 -0.28
CA ALA A 71 -21.29 -0.78 -1.24
C ALA A 71 -22.79 -0.44 -1.21
N LYS A 72 -23.66 -1.45 -1.18
CA LYS A 72 -25.11 -1.26 -1.09
C LYS A 72 -25.53 -0.60 0.22
N PHE A 73 -25.02 -1.07 1.35
CA PHE A 73 -25.36 -0.54 2.68
C PHE A 73 -24.94 0.92 2.84
N HIS A 74 -23.77 1.30 2.32
CA HIS A 74 -23.23 2.66 2.41
C HIS A 74 -23.60 3.57 1.24
N ASN A 75 -24.44 3.10 0.31
CA ASN A 75 -24.81 3.80 -0.93
C ASN A 75 -23.60 4.29 -1.74
N CYS A 76 -22.61 3.41 -1.89
CA CYS A 76 -21.37 3.67 -2.61
C CYS A 76 -21.37 3.02 -3.99
N LYS A 77 -20.68 3.66 -4.93
CA LYS A 77 -20.25 3.06 -6.19
C LYS A 77 -19.08 2.11 -5.98
N ILE A 78 -18.90 1.16 -6.89
CA ILE A 78 -17.77 0.24 -6.90
C ILE A 78 -16.79 0.66 -8.00
N CYS A 79 -15.60 1.12 -7.60
CA CYS A 79 -14.50 1.41 -8.50
C CYS A 79 -13.50 0.25 -8.49
N LEU A 80 -13.29 -0.40 -9.63
CA LEU A 80 -12.40 -1.53 -9.79
C LEU A 80 -11.15 -1.17 -10.61
N ILE A 81 -9.99 -1.53 -10.07
CA ILE A 81 -8.68 -1.44 -10.73
C ILE A 81 -8.00 -2.81 -10.67
N GLY A 82 -7.43 -3.24 -11.79
CA GLY A 82 -6.59 -4.45 -11.90
C GLY A 82 -7.19 -5.57 -12.77
N TYR A 83 -8.52 -5.60 -12.91
CA TYR A 83 -9.24 -6.41 -13.88
C TYR A 83 -10.58 -5.75 -14.25
N ARG A 84 -11.33 -6.35 -15.17
CA ARG A 84 -12.67 -5.88 -15.56
C ARG A 84 -13.74 -6.82 -15.01
N ALA A 85 -14.82 -6.26 -14.46
CA ALA A 85 -15.96 -7.02 -13.99
C ALA A 85 -17.28 -6.25 -14.17
N VAL A 86 -18.36 -7.01 -14.40
CA VAL A 86 -19.71 -6.47 -14.62
C VAL A 86 -20.35 -5.88 -13.37
N PHE A 87 -19.91 -6.28 -12.18
CA PHE A 87 -20.43 -5.76 -10.91
C PHE A 87 -19.90 -4.37 -10.56
N ALA A 88 -18.82 -3.93 -11.20
CA ALA A 88 -18.18 -2.65 -10.91
C ALA A 88 -18.84 -1.52 -11.73
N ASP A 89 -19.25 -0.45 -11.05
CA ASP A 89 -19.74 0.77 -11.70
C ASP A 89 -18.65 1.44 -12.55
N TYR A 90 -17.39 1.41 -12.07
CA TYR A 90 -16.23 1.92 -12.79
C TYR A 90 -15.17 0.84 -12.93
N ASN A 91 -14.72 0.61 -14.16
CA ASN A 91 -13.59 -0.26 -14.49
C ASN A 91 -12.49 0.60 -15.11
N LEU A 92 -11.54 1.08 -14.31
CA LEU A 92 -10.58 2.10 -14.75
C LEU A 92 -9.17 1.54 -14.96
N THR A 93 -8.41 2.20 -15.83
CA THR A 93 -6.96 2.07 -15.95
C THR A 93 -6.39 3.47 -15.78
N VAL A 94 -5.52 3.64 -14.80
CA VAL A 94 -5.10 4.96 -14.30
C VAL A 94 -3.59 5.06 -14.20
N SER A 95 -3.07 6.27 -14.29
CA SER A 95 -1.68 6.58 -13.96
C SER A 95 -1.41 6.40 -12.45
N PRO A 96 -0.15 6.31 -12.01
CA PRO A 96 0.18 6.22 -10.59
C PRO A 96 -0.37 7.37 -9.74
N PHE A 97 -0.37 8.61 -10.26
CA PHE A 97 -0.90 9.78 -9.53
C PHE A 97 -2.42 9.76 -9.40
N GLU A 98 -3.11 9.32 -10.46
CA GLU A 98 -4.55 9.09 -10.43
C GLU A 98 -4.93 7.96 -9.48
N LEU A 99 -4.13 6.89 -9.42
CA LEU A 99 -4.31 5.81 -8.46
C LEU A 99 -4.24 6.33 -7.02
N LEU A 100 -3.26 7.17 -6.69
CA LEU A 100 -3.18 7.78 -5.35
C LEU A 100 -4.43 8.60 -5.02
N SER A 101 -4.97 9.35 -5.99
CA SER A 101 -6.24 10.07 -5.82
C SER A 101 -7.39 9.11 -5.50
N LEU A 102 -7.48 7.96 -6.20
CA LEU A 102 -8.51 6.96 -5.93
C LEU A 102 -8.42 6.38 -4.51
N PHE A 103 -7.22 6.11 -4.00
CA PHE A 103 -7.06 5.68 -2.60
C PHE A 103 -7.44 6.80 -1.63
N LYS A 104 -6.97 8.02 -1.88
CA LYS A 104 -7.18 9.18 -1.00
C LYS A 104 -8.65 9.46 -0.70
N TYR A 105 -9.53 9.32 -1.70
CA TYR A 105 -10.96 9.61 -1.57
C TYR A 105 -11.83 8.35 -1.45
N ALA A 106 -11.24 7.15 -1.42
CA ALA A 106 -12.02 5.92 -1.22
C ALA A 106 -12.58 5.88 0.20
N LYS A 107 -13.87 5.53 0.32
CA LYS A 107 -14.51 5.30 1.62
C LYS A 107 -13.99 4.04 2.29
N ALA A 108 -13.74 3.01 1.49
CA ALA A 108 -13.21 1.72 1.90
C ALA A 108 -12.42 1.10 0.75
N VAL A 109 -11.39 0.30 1.08
CA VAL A 109 -10.57 -0.41 0.11
C VAL A 109 -10.62 -1.91 0.35
N PHE A 110 -10.87 -2.69 -0.71
CA PHE A 110 -10.76 -4.15 -0.72
C PHE A 110 -9.61 -4.53 -1.66
N THR A 111 -8.60 -5.25 -1.16
CA THR A 111 -7.40 -5.56 -1.95
C THR A 111 -6.83 -6.94 -1.67
N THR A 112 -6.22 -7.55 -2.68
CA THR A 112 -5.39 -8.78 -2.55
C THR A 112 -3.89 -8.49 -2.68
N THR A 113 -3.53 -7.22 -2.89
CA THR A 113 -2.22 -6.84 -3.41
C THR A 113 -1.37 -6.16 -2.34
N PHE A 114 -0.07 -6.40 -2.39
CA PHE A 114 0.89 -5.70 -1.52
C PHE A 114 0.77 -4.17 -1.67
N HIS A 115 0.71 -3.67 -2.91
CA HIS A 115 0.61 -2.22 -3.16
C HIS A 115 -0.74 -1.66 -2.74
N GLY A 116 -1.83 -2.42 -2.85
CA GLY A 116 -3.12 -1.98 -2.32
C GLY A 116 -3.09 -1.79 -0.82
N THR A 117 -2.47 -2.73 -0.10
CA THR A 117 -2.24 -2.59 1.33
C THR A 117 -1.36 -1.38 1.63
N ALA A 118 -0.21 -1.25 0.95
CA ALA A 118 0.72 -0.13 1.16
C ALA A 118 0.07 1.24 0.89
N LEU A 119 -0.64 1.37 -0.24
CA LEU A 119 -1.32 2.60 -0.63
C LEU A 119 -2.50 2.92 0.30
N SER A 120 -3.22 1.91 0.80
CA SER A 120 -4.26 2.10 1.82
C SER A 120 -3.67 2.66 3.11
N ILE A 121 -2.54 2.11 3.55
CA ILE A 121 -1.84 2.56 4.75
C ILE A 121 -1.36 4.02 4.57
N ILE A 122 -0.69 4.33 3.46
CA ILE A 122 -0.13 5.67 3.21
C ILE A 122 -1.22 6.74 3.09
N ASN A 123 -2.40 6.39 2.56
CA ASN A 123 -3.51 7.32 2.39
C ASN A 123 -4.48 7.32 3.58
N ASN A 124 -4.19 6.57 4.65
CA ASN A 124 -5.06 6.40 5.82
C ASN A 124 -6.47 5.88 5.46
N CYS A 125 -6.57 5.02 4.45
CA CYS A 125 -7.84 4.43 4.01
C CYS A 125 -8.34 3.41 5.04
N ASN A 126 -9.65 3.30 5.23
CA ASN A 126 -10.18 2.09 5.85
C ASN A 126 -10.11 0.94 4.84
N PHE A 127 -9.57 -0.22 5.22
CA PHE A 127 -9.31 -1.29 4.24
C PHE A 127 -9.37 -2.70 4.82
N VAL A 128 -9.55 -3.67 3.91
CA VAL A 128 -9.36 -5.10 4.15
C VAL A 128 -8.42 -5.69 3.12
N MET A 129 -7.65 -6.66 3.56
CA MET A 129 -6.71 -7.39 2.75
C MET A 129 -7.11 -8.86 2.64
N TYR A 130 -7.33 -9.32 1.41
CA TYR A 130 -7.51 -10.72 1.07
C TYR A 130 -6.16 -11.37 0.82
N GLU A 131 -6.03 -12.57 1.36
CA GLU A 131 -4.87 -13.47 1.38
C GLU A 131 -3.69 -13.13 0.44
N SER A 132 -2.60 -12.61 1.02
CA SER A 132 -1.30 -12.54 0.35
C SER A 132 -0.15 -12.59 1.35
N LYS A 133 0.78 -13.54 1.16
CA LYS A 133 1.94 -13.73 2.05
C LYS A 133 2.79 -12.46 2.19
N LYS A 134 2.92 -11.68 1.11
CA LYS A 134 3.71 -10.44 1.12
C LYS A 134 2.97 -9.32 1.84
N GLY A 135 1.67 -9.17 1.62
CA GLY A 135 0.92 -8.14 2.31
C GLY A 135 0.72 -8.48 3.80
N PHE A 136 0.65 -9.75 4.19
CA PHE A 136 0.67 -10.13 5.61
C PHE A 136 1.91 -9.61 6.34
N GLN A 137 3.10 -9.78 5.74
CA GLN A 137 4.34 -9.24 6.31
C GLN A 137 4.32 -7.72 6.44
N LEU A 138 3.64 -7.03 5.52
CA LEU A 138 3.44 -5.59 5.59
C LEU A 138 2.49 -5.21 6.73
N LEU A 139 1.42 -5.98 6.94
CA LEU A 139 0.51 -5.78 8.07
C LEU A 139 1.23 -5.99 9.40
N GLU A 140 2.02 -7.06 9.54
CA GLU A 140 2.85 -7.32 10.73
C GLU A 140 3.84 -6.17 10.99
N GLU A 141 4.42 -5.59 9.93
CA GLU A 141 5.36 -4.48 10.07
C GLU A 141 4.73 -3.22 10.69
N PHE A 142 3.41 -3.03 10.50
CA PHE A 142 2.68 -1.85 10.98
C PHE A 142 1.63 -2.16 12.06
N GLY A 143 1.57 -3.40 12.58
CA GLY A 143 0.59 -3.80 13.61
C GLY A 143 -0.86 -3.78 13.11
N LEU A 144 -1.08 -4.15 11.85
CA LEU A 144 -2.37 -4.13 11.15
C LEU A 144 -2.87 -5.53 10.76
N GLU A 145 -2.41 -6.58 11.45
CA GLU A 145 -2.73 -7.98 11.14
C GLU A 145 -4.24 -8.25 11.18
N SER A 146 -4.98 -7.51 12.01
CA SER A 146 -6.44 -7.53 12.08
C SER A 146 -7.14 -7.15 10.77
N ARG A 147 -6.40 -6.59 9.80
CA ARG A 147 -6.92 -6.23 8.47
C ARG A 147 -6.90 -7.38 7.47
N MET A 148 -6.31 -8.52 7.82
CA MET A 148 -6.31 -9.71 7.00
C MET A 148 -7.65 -10.46 7.13
N VAL A 149 -8.27 -10.77 6.00
CA VAL A 149 -9.41 -11.67 5.92
C VAL A 149 -8.92 -13.11 6.13
N THR A 150 -9.48 -13.80 7.13
CA THR A 150 -9.11 -15.20 7.47
C THR A 150 -10.26 -16.19 7.30
N SER A 151 -11.47 -15.67 7.13
CA SER A 151 -12.73 -16.41 6.93
C SER A 151 -13.76 -15.41 6.38
N ASP A 152 -15.06 -15.63 6.61
CA ASP A 152 -16.14 -14.71 6.21
C ASP A 152 -16.25 -13.46 7.12
N ASN A 153 -15.12 -12.85 7.50
CA ASN A 153 -15.05 -11.71 8.42
C ASN A 153 -14.73 -10.37 7.74
N ALA A 154 -14.68 -10.31 6.41
CA ALA A 154 -14.33 -9.09 5.68
C ALA A 154 -15.24 -7.89 6.03
N LEU A 155 -16.56 -8.11 6.19
CA LEU A 155 -17.50 -7.06 6.62
C LEU A 155 -17.26 -6.61 8.06
N GLU A 156 -16.90 -7.51 8.96
CA GLU A 156 -16.57 -7.16 10.34
C GLU A 156 -15.34 -6.27 10.37
N ILE A 157 -14.27 -6.68 9.67
CA ILE A 157 -13.00 -5.95 9.63
C ILE A 157 -13.19 -4.57 9.01
N ILE A 158 -13.85 -4.46 7.85
CA ILE A 158 -14.00 -3.17 7.16
C ILE A 158 -14.88 -2.20 7.94
N ASN A 159 -15.72 -2.66 8.86
CA ASN A 159 -16.52 -1.79 9.72
C ASN A 159 -15.74 -1.26 10.94
N GLN A 160 -14.54 -1.78 11.22
CA GLN A 160 -13.68 -1.29 12.29
C GLN A 160 -12.81 -0.12 11.81
N THR A 161 -12.74 0.96 12.58
CA THR A 161 -11.86 2.10 12.29
C THR A 161 -10.39 1.80 12.58
N ILE A 162 -9.47 2.43 11.84
CA ILE A 162 -8.02 2.34 12.08
C ILE A 162 -7.53 3.61 12.78
N ASP A 163 -6.81 3.46 13.88
CA ASP A 163 -6.05 4.56 14.48
C ASP A 163 -4.70 4.74 13.77
N TYR A 164 -4.71 5.63 12.78
CA TYR A 164 -3.52 5.94 11.98
C TYR A 164 -2.49 6.81 12.69
N SER A 165 -2.75 7.33 13.90
CA SER A 165 -1.79 8.21 14.59
C SER A 165 -0.46 7.50 14.87
N LYS A 166 -0.53 6.29 15.45
CA LYS A 166 0.65 5.46 15.76
C LYS A 166 1.32 4.94 14.50
N ILE A 167 0.52 4.55 13.51
CA ILE A 167 1.00 4.01 12.24
C ILE A 167 1.77 5.07 11.46
N ASN A 168 1.25 6.30 11.38
CA ASN A 168 1.92 7.40 10.70
C ASN A 168 3.24 7.81 11.38
N ASN A 169 3.30 7.76 12.72
CA ASN A 169 4.55 7.98 13.44
C ASN A 169 5.60 6.90 13.09
N LEU A 170 5.21 5.63 13.06
CA LEU A 170 6.09 4.53 12.69
C LEU A 170 6.57 4.62 11.23
N ILE A 171 5.68 4.99 10.30
CA ILE A 171 6.02 5.25 8.90
C ILE A 171 7.06 6.36 8.80
N ASN A 172 6.85 7.47 9.51
CA ASN A 172 7.77 8.62 9.49
C ASN A 172 9.16 8.23 10.03
N GLU A 173 9.24 7.48 11.11
CA GLU A 173 10.51 6.98 11.66
C GLU A 173 11.26 6.10 10.63
N LYS A 174 10.56 5.11 10.06
CA LYS A 174 11.12 4.20 9.05
C LYS A 174 11.55 4.96 7.78
N ARG A 175 10.77 5.96 7.35
CA ARG A 175 11.08 6.83 6.21
C ARG A 175 12.38 7.59 6.45
N VAL A 176 12.51 8.24 7.61
CA VAL A 176 13.74 8.99 7.96
C VAL A 176 14.97 8.10 7.94
N ASN A 177 14.87 6.88 8.49
CA ASN A 177 15.98 5.92 8.47
C ASN A 177 16.35 5.49 7.03
N SER A 178 15.34 5.28 6.19
CA SER A 178 15.53 4.90 4.78
C SER A 178 16.18 6.02 3.97
N ILE A 179 15.75 7.27 4.16
CA ILE A 179 16.35 8.45 3.51
C ILE A 179 17.81 8.61 3.95
N LYS A 180 18.11 8.51 5.26
CA LYS A 180 19.49 8.58 5.77
C LYS A 180 20.39 7.52 5.14
N PHE A 181 19.88 6.31 4.92
CA PHE A 181 20.62 5.27 4.22
C PHE A 181 20.89 5.66 2.76
N LEU A 182 19.87 6.14 2.03
CA LEU A 182 20.02 6.57 0.63
C LEU A 182 21.02 7.72 0.50
N GLU A 183 20.93 8.76 1.34
CA GLU A 183 21.85 9.91 1.34
C GLU A 183 23.31 9.52 1.62
N LYS A 184 23.53 8.46 2.40
CA LYS A 184 24.88 7.97 2.70
C LYS A 184 25.56 7.33 1.49
N TYR A 185 24.80 6.73 0.57
CA TYR A 185 25.34 5.88 -0.50
C TYR A 185 25.00 6.34 -1.92
N ILE A 186 24.08 7.28 -2.11
CA ILE A 186 23.76 7.89 -3.40
C ILE A 186 24.44 9.26 -3.48
N PRO A 187 25.38 9.48 -4.43
CA PRO A 187 26.00 10.78 -4.65
C PRO A 187 24.96 11.85 -4.97
N ARG A 188 25.14 13.08 -4.45
CA ARG A 188 24.23 14.25 -4.59
C ARG A 188 23.97 14.74 -6.03
N GLY A 189 24.41 14.01 -7.06
CA GLY A 189 24.35 14.42 -8.48
C GLY A 189 23.02 14.20 -9.21
N PHE A 190 21.94 13.82 -8.51
CA PHE A 190 20.59 13.63 -9.08
C PHE A 190 19.59 14.68 -8.57
N LYS A 191 20.05 15.87 -8.17
CA LYS A 191 19.16 16.98 -7.83
C LYS A 191 18.76 17.73 -9.10
N ASP A 192 17.50 17.55 -9.50
CA ASP A 192 16.69 18.43 -10.34
C ASP A 192 17.24 18.83 -11.72
N ASP A 193 16.82 18.09 -12.75
CA ASP A 193 16.66 18.62 -14.13
C ASP A 193 15.33 19.39 -14.26
N SER A 194 14.95 20.17 -13.24
CA SER A 194 13.84 21.13 -13.33
C SER A 194 14.25 22.44 -14.02
N ASN A 195 15.47 22.51 -14.56
CA ASN A 195 15.93 23.54 -15.49
C ASN A 195 16.35 22.91 -16.84
N MET A 196 15.38 22.36 -17.57
CA MET A 196 15.46 22.35 -19.03
C MET A 196 14.32 23.21 -19.57
N GLN A 197 14.73 24.16 -20.41
CA GLN A 197 14.00 25.30 -20.97
C GLN A 197 12.64 24.96 -21.58
#